data_AF-A0A3E0QIX5-F1
#
_entry.id   AF-A0A3E0QIX5-F1
#
_cell.length_a   1.000
_cell.length_b   1.000
_cell.length_c   1.000
_cell.angle_alpha   90.00
_cell.angle_beta   90.00
_cell.angle_gamma   90.00
#
_symmetry.space_group_name_H-M   'P 1'
#
loop_
_entity.id
_entity.type
_entity.pdbx_description
1 polymer ?
#
loop_
_entity_poly.entity_id
_entity_poly.type
_entity_poly.pdbx_seq_one_letter_code
_entity_poly.pdbx_strand_id
1 'polypeptide(L)'
;MGFILIFETACSATTDSTSIRKPDYQIHMDQPVREIKYIMYEKNFMPIKGEISEDKKSVILKELEPGHKVRLKVMYEDGRTKEILKSPCYIDPVIL
;
A
#
# COMPACT_ATOMS: atom_id res chain seq x y z
N MET A 1 -16.46 61.20 -10.01
CA MET A 1 -15.22 60.42 -9.86
C MET A 1 -15.62 58.96 -9.69
N GLY A 2 -15.38 58.16 -10.72
CA GLY A 2 -15.94 56.81 -10.86
C GLY A 2 -15.15 55.76 -10.07
N PHE A 3 -15.87 54.83 -9.46
CA PHE A 3 -15.35 53.64 -8.80
C PHE A 3 -15.23 52.52 -9.83
N ILE A 4 -14.02 52.01 -10.05
CA ILE A 4 -13.73 50.93 -10.99
C ILE A 4 -13.91 49.58 -10.30
N LEU A 5 -14.72 48.71 -10.91
CA LEU A 5 -14.94 47.31 -10.58
C LEU A 5 -13.71 46.47 -10.97
N ILE A 6 -13.24 45.60 -10.08
CA ILE A 6 -12.30 44.53 -10.43
C ILE A 6 -12.98 43.20 -10.09
N PHE A 7 -13.51 42.55 -11.11
CA PHE A 7 -14.00 41.17 -11.04
C PHE A 7 -12.77 40.25 -11.14
N GLU A 8 -12.42 39.59 -10.04
CA GLU A 8 -11.41 38.54 -10.03
C GLU A 8 -11.97 37.28 -10.69
N THR A 9 -11.54 37.03 -11.93
CA THR A 9 -11.74 35.76 -12.64
C THR A 9 -10.92 34.68 -11.94
N ALA A 10 -11.60 33.81 -11.19
CA ALA A 10 -11.02 32.58 -10.67
C ALA A 10 -10.78 31.60 -11.85
N CYS A 11 -9.51 31.40 -12.20
CA CYS A 11 -9.09 30.39 -13.15
C CYS A 11 -9.04 29.03 -12.44
N SER A 12 -10.01 28.16 -12.70
CA SER A 12 -9.99 26.76 -12.23
C SER A 12 -9.00 25.96 -13.07
N ALA A 13 -7.77 25.81 -12.59
CA ALA A 13 -6.81 24.87 -13.14
C ALA A 13 -7.14 23.45 -12.67
N THR A 14 -7.92 22.71 -13.47
CA THR A 14 -8.06 21.25 -13.30
C THR A 14 -6.73 20.60 -13.68
N THR A 15 -5.93 20.26 -12.67
CA THR A 15 -4.70 19.49 -12.84
C THR A 15 -5.11 18.03 -13.01
N ASP A 16 -5.24 17.57 -14.25
CA ASP A 16 -5.38 16.15 -14.57
C ASP A 16 -4.04 15.46 -14.31
N SER A 17 -3.85 15.03 -13.06
CA SER A 17 -2.73 14.17 -12.68
C SER A 17 -3.09 12.76 -13.08
N THR A 18 -2.66 12.34 -14.27
CA THR A 18 -2.67 10.93 -14.67
C THR A 18 -1.70 10.16 -13.76
N SER A 19 -2.19 9.74 -12.60
CA SER A 19 -1.45 8.94 -11.63
C SER A 19 -1.26 7.53 -12.22
N ILE A 20 -0.06 7.26 -12.74
CA ILE A 20 0.36 5.91 -13.11
C ILE A 20 0.34 5.10 -11.81
N ARG A 21 -0.74 4.34 -11.59
CA ARG A 21 -0.87 3.48 -10.42
C ARG A 21 0.24 2.45 -10.47
N LYS A 22 1.13 2.48 -9.46
CA LYS A 22 2.10 1.40 -9.25
C LYS A 22 1.31 0.10 -9.07
N PRO A 23 1.76 -1.02 -9.65
CA PRO A 23 1.10 -2.30 -9.44
C PRO A 23 1.12 -2.64 -7.95
N ASP A 24 -0.03 -3.07 -7.44
CA ASP A 24 -0.13 -3.62 -6.09
C ASP A 24 0.39 -5.06 -6.11
N TYR A 25 0.91 -5.49 -4.97
CA TYR A 25 1.42 -6.84 -4.79
C TYR A 25 0.70 -7.53 -3.66
N GLN A 26 0.65 -8.85 -3.65
CA GLN A 26 0.05 -9.62 -2.58
C GLN A 26 0.98 -10.70 -2.06
N ILE A 27 0.88 -10.97 -0.77
CA ILE A 27 1.52 -12.09 -0.10
C ILE A 27 0.43 -13.00 0.44
N HIS A 28 0.42 -14.24 -0.04
CA HIS A 28 -0.44 -15.29 0.49
C HIS A 28 0.05 -15.77 1.88
N MET A 29 -0.92 -15.90 2.79
CA MET A 29 -0.72 -16.32 4.17
C MET A 29 -1.31 -17.71 4.38
N ASP A 30 -0.63 -18.54 5.17
CA ASP A 30 -1.10 -19.89 5.50
C ASP A 30 -2.40 -19.88 6.33
N GLN A 31 -2.64 -18.79 7.07
CA GLN A 31 -3.76 -18.63 8.00
C GLN A 31 -4.40 -17.25 7.82
N PRO A 32 -5.70 -17.10 8.13
CA PRO A 32 -6.37 -15.82 8.07
C PRO A 32 -5.75 -14.83 9.05
N VAL A 33 -5.35 -13.68 8.51
CA VAL A 33 -4.73 -12.58 9.26
C VAL A 33 -5.82 -11.70 9.84
N ARG A 34 -5.73 -11.44 11.15
CA ARG A 34 -6.60 -10.51 11.85
C ARG A 34 -6.05 -9.09 11.82
N GLU A 35 -4.74 -8.94 12.00
CA GLU A 35 -4.10 -7.63 12.10
C GLU A 35 -2.65 -7.67 11.57
N ILE A 36 -2.26 -6.62 10.87
CA ILE A 36 -0.87 -6.36 10.49
C ILE A 36 -0.26 -5.48 11.58
N LYS A 37 0.78 -6.00 12.27
CA LYS A 37 1.51 -5.21 13.27
C LYS A 37 2.47 -4.22 12.60
N TYR A 38 3.21 -4.69 11.60
CA TYR A 38 4.07 -3.86 10.78
C TYR A 38 4.43 -4.57 9.48
N ILE A 39 4.81 -3.79 8.47
CA ILE A 39 5.37 -4.25 7.20
C ILE A 39 6.50 -3.28 6.85
N MET A 40 7.66 -3.83 6.52
CA MET A 40 8.83 -3.04 6.16
C MET A 40 9.74 -3.82 5.21
N TYR A 41 10.56 -3.10 4.46
CA TYR A 41 11.64 -3.71 3.69
C TYR A 41 12.71 -4.28 4.62
N GLU A 42 13.28 -5.42 4.26
CA GLU A 42 14.32 -6.05 5.08
C GLU A 42 15.63 -5.24 5.09
N LYS A 43 16.03 -4.71 3.93
CA LYS A 43 17.34 -4.07 3.74
C LYS A 43 17.51 -2.74 4.47
N ASN A 44 16.47 -1.90 4.48
CA ASN A 44 16.53 -0.52 4.98
C ASN A 44 15.49 -0.23 6.07
N PHE A 45 14.69 -1.23 6.48
CA PHE A 45 13.64 -1.10 7.50
C PHE A 45 12.62 0.01 7.20
N MET A 46 12.49 0.42 5.94
CA MET A 46 11.50 1.41 5.54
C MET A 46 10.10 0.80 5.61
N PRO A 47 9.13 1.48 6.25
CA PRO A 47 7.77 0.98 6.36
C PRO A 47 7.08 0.98 4.99
N ILE A 48 6.29 -0.06 4.74
CA ILE A 48 5.52 -0.22 3.51
C ILE A 48 4.03 -0.16 3.87
N LYS A 49 3.23 0.47 3.00
CA LYS A 49 1.77 0.44 3.14
C LYS A 49 1.27 -0.95 2.78
N GLY A 50 0.49 -1.55 3.66
CA GLY A 50 -0.20 -2.79 3.35
C GLY A 50 -1.59 -2.85 3.95
N GLU A 51 -2.41 -3.70 3.34
CA GLU A 51 -3.82 -3.88 3.63
C GLU A 51 -4.13 -5.38 3.67
N ILE A 52 -5.06 -5.78 4.52
CA ILE A 52 -5.53 -7.17 4.56
C ILE A 52 -6.60 -7.31 3.48
N SER A 53 -6.47 -8.32 2.62
CA SER A 53 -7.48 -8.65 1.63
C SER A 53 -8.81 -9.05 2.29
N GLU A 54 -9.93 -8.93 1.58
CA GLU A 54 -11.27 -9.26 2.10
C GLU A 54 -11.36 -10.71 2.60
N ASP A 55 -10.69 -11.65 1.93
CA ASP A 55 -10.60 -13.05 2.33
C ASP A 55 -9.73 -13.32 3.56
N LYS A 56 -9.06 -12.30 4.10
CA LYS A 56 -8.07 -12.36 5.20
C LYS A 56 -6.85 -13.26 4.96
N LYS A 57 -6.79 -13.99 3.85
CA LYS A 57 -5.70 -14.93 3.52
C LYS A 57 -4.54 -14.29 2.76
N SER A 58 -4.66 -13.03 2.38
CA SER A 58 -3.62 -12.32 1.64
C SER A 58 -3.41 -10.93 2.24
N VAL A 59 -2.15 -10.48 2.22
CA VAL A 59 -1.78 -9.10 2.54
C VAL A 59 -1.35 -8.40 1.27
N ILE A 60 -2.07 -7.34 0.92
CA ILE A 60 -1.80 -6.48 -0.23
C ILE A 60 -0.79 -5.43 0.19
N LEU A 61 0.25 -5.24 -0.61
CA LEU A 61 1.34 -4.30 -0.45
C LEU A 61 1.19 -3.22 -1.53
N LYS A 62 1.04 -1.98 -1.10
CA LYS A 62 0.89 -0.83 -1.98
C LYS A 62 2.24 -0.16 -2.19
N GLU A 63 2.53 0.24 -3.41
CA GLU A 63 3.75 0.96 -3.80
C GLU A 63 5.06 0.20 -3.51
N LEU A 64 5.03 -1.14 -3.52
CA LEU A 64 6.22 -1.98 -3.31
C LEU A 64 7.19 -1.89 -4.49
N GLU A 65 8.48 -1.73 -4.20
CA GLU A 65 9.54 -1.85 -5.20
C GLU A 65 9.83 -3.34 -5.50
N PRO A 66 9.76 -3.77 -6.77
CA PRO A 66 9.97 -5.16 -7.14
C PRO A 66 11.41 -5.61 -6.83
N GLY A 67 11.57 -6.89 -6.48
CA GLY A 67 12.89 -7.48 -6.20
C GLY A 67 13.38 -7.31 -4.76
N HIS A 68 12.62 -6.60 -3.90
CA HIS A 68 12.97 -6.44 -2.50
C HIS A 68 12.34 -7.51 -1.61
N LYS A 69 13.06 -7.90 -0.56
CA LYS A 69 12.51 -8.75 0.51
C LYS A 69 11.70 -7.90 1.47
N VAL A 70 10.56 -8.44 1.89
CA VAL A 70 9.63 -7.78 2.81
C VAL A 70 9.57 -8.56 4.12
N ARG A 71 9.74 -7.84 5.23
CA ARG A 71 9.55 -8.34 6.58
C ARG A 71 8.21 -7.83 7.10
N LEU A 72 7.34 -8.74 7.50
CA LEU A 72 6.04 -8.40 8.06
C LEU A 72 5.78 -9.19 9.34
N LYS A 73 5.08 -8.55 10.27
CA LYS A 73 4.59 -9.20 11.48
C LYS A 73 3.08 -9.11 11.48
N VAL A 74 2.43 -10.26 11.56
CA VAL A 74 0.98 -10.41 11.50
C VAL A 74 0.47 -11.16 12.71
N MET A 75 -0.72 -10.79 13.15
CA MET A 75 -1.50 -11.52 14.15
C MET A 75 -2.61 -12.26 13.42
N TYR A 76 -2.65 -13.58 13.58
CA TYR A 76 -3.70 -14.43 13.02
C TYR A 76 -4.97 -14.38 13.87
N GLU A 77 -6.08 -14.90 13.35
CA GLU A 77 -7.36 -14.96 14.08
C GLU A 77 -7.28 -15.78 15.38
N ASP A 78 -6.44 -16.81 15.43
CA ASP A 78 -6.11 -17.59 16.64
C ASP A 78 -5.35 -16.79 17.72
N GLY A 79 -5.02 -15.52 17.47
CA GLY A 79 -4.28 -14.65 18.39
C GLY A 79 -2.76 -14.87 18.38
N ARG A 80 -2.27 -15.85 17.62
CA ARG A 80 -0.83 -16.07 17.43
C ARG A 80 -0.24 -14.97 16.58
N THR A 81 0.91 -14.45 16.98
CA THR A 81 1.68 -13.48 16.20
C THR A 81 2.85 -14.18 15.55
N LYS A 82 3.05 -13.96 14.25
CA LYS A 82 4.17 -14.52 13.49
C LYS A 82 4.87 -13.42 12.71
N GLU A 83 6.19 -13.51 12.72
CA GLU A 83 7.04 -12.68 11.87
C GLU A 83 7.48 -13.51 10.66
N ILE A 84 7.38 -12.90 9.49
CA ILE A 84 7.57 -13.58 8.21
C ILE A 84 8.46 -12.70 7.35
N LEU A 85 9.52 -13.29 6.81
CA LEU A 85 10.36 -12.70 5.78
C LEU A 85 10.01 -13.35 4.43
N LYS A 86 9.50 -12.56 3.50
CA LYS A 86 9.12 -13.03 2.16
C LYS A 86 10.06 -12.47 1.11
N SER A 87 10.57 -13.37 0.28
CA SER A 87 11.36 -13.03 -0.90
C SER A 87 10.43 -12.61 -2.05
N PRO A 88 10.92 -11.81 -3.01
CA PRO A 88 10.11 -11.31 -4.12
C PRO A 88 9.44 -12.42 -4.95
N CYS A 89 10.01 -13.63 -4.99
CA CYS A 89 9.37 -14.79 -5.65
C CYS A 89 8.08 -15.29 -4.99
N TYR A 90 7.79 -14.86 -3.75
CA TYR A 90 6.55 -15.17 -3.02
C TYR A 90 5.62 -13.96 -2.90
N ILE A 91 5.89 -12.92 -3.69
CA ILE A 91 5.14 -11.67 -3.74
C ILE A 91 4.56 -11.59 -5.14
N ASP A 92 3.28 -11.92 -5.26
CA ASP A 92 2.58 -11.99 -6.54
C ASP A 92 1.99 -10.62 -6.89
N PRO A 93 2.01 -10.18 -8.15
CA PRO A 93 1.29 -8.97 -8.55
C PRO A 93 -0.22 -9.17 -8.42
N VAL A 94 -0.92 -8.16 -7.92
CA VAL A 94 -2.39 -8.14 -7.94
C VAL A 94 -2.83 -7.73 -9.34
N ILE A 95 -3.52 -8.64 -10.02
CA ILE A 95 -4.12 -8.39 -11.33
C ILE A 95 -5.56 -7.95 -11.08
N LEU A 96 -5.87 -6.67 -11.31
CA LEU A 96 -7.22 -6.10 -11.24
C LEU A 96 -8.01 -6.38 -12.51
#